data_AF-A0A2V9D8A1-F1
#
_entry.id   AF-A0A2V9D8A1-F1
#
_cell.length_a   1.000
_cell.length_b   1.000
_cell.length_c   1.000
_cell.angle_alpha   90.00
_cell.angle_beta   90.00
_cell.angle_gamma   90.00
#
_symmetry.space_group_name_H-M   'P 1'
#
loop_
_entity.id
_entity.type
_entity.pdbx_description
1 polymer ?
#
loop_
_entity_poly.entity_id
_entity_poly.type
_entity_poly.pdbx_seq_one_letter_code
_entity_poly.pdbx_strand_id
1 'polypeptide(L)'
;MADFLGTDANPSLDGILYPSVQGSEGKLNVVLFHKAARVQALDIPKGAEISADLYVETEDGLEIDYSVWEEVPPESPSATSNRDPLDAREPEDYNGRVPTLRLNISSLRVHRVNHIMFHTESHTVRRHRFEKRGAEF
;
A
#
# COMPACT_ATOMS: atom_id res chain seq x y z
N MET A 1 11.76 -16.67 3.87
CA MET A 1 12.06 -16.05 5.18
C MET A 1 10.86 -15.29 5.75
N ALA A 2 10.14 -14.46 4.98
CA ALA A 2 8.96 -13.74 5.46
C ALA A 2 7.82 -14.66 5.96
N ASP A 3 7.46 -15.72 5.21
CA ASP A 3 6.41 -16.65 5.64
C ASP A 3 6.75 -17.43 6.92
N PHE A 4 8.04 -17.73 7.14
CA PHE A 4 8.51 -18.40 8.35
C PHE A 4 8.32 -17.51 9.58
N LEU A 5 8.69 -16.23 9.50
CA LEU A 5 8.47 -15.25 10.57
C LEU A 5 6.99 -14.93 10.79
N GLY A 6 6.17 -15.00 9.73
CA GLY A 6 4.73 -14.77 9.82
C GLY A 6 3.93 -15.95 10.37
N THR A 7 4.45 -17.17 10.30
CA THR A 7 3.68 -18.40 10.63
C THR A 7 4.20 -19.13 11.86
N ASP A 8 5.53 -19.22 12.05
CA ASP A 8 6.16 -20.03 13.11
C ASP A 8 6.74 -19.19 14.27
N ALA A 9 6.58 -17.86 14.24
CA ALA A 9 7.01 -17.01 15.35
C ALA A 9 6.06 -17.13 16.56
N ASN A 10 6.62 -17.21 17.77
CA ASN A 10 5.89 -17.09 19.03
C ASN A 10 6.47 -15.92 19.86
N PRO A 11 5.73 -14.81 20.05
CA PRO A 11 4.36 -14.59 19.61
C PRO A 11 4.23 -14.44 18.09
N SER A 12 3.03 -14.72 17.60
CA SER A 12 2.66 -14.54 16.20
C SER A 12 2.84 -13.07 15.80
N LEU A 13 3.74 -12.82 14.85
CA LEU A 13 4.01 -11.46 14.33
C LEU A 13 3.04 -11.11 13.20
N ASP A 14 2.61 -9.86 13.13
CA ASP A 14 1.74 -9.35 12.05
C ASP A 14 2.51 -8.60 10.95
N GLY A 15 3.76 -8.20 11.23
CA GLY A 15 4.57 -7.42 10.31
C GLY A 15 5.89 -6.98 10.90
N ILE A 16 6.60 -6.13 10.15
CA ILE A 16 7.92 -5.60 10.49
C ILE A 16 7.92 -4.08 10.28
N LEU A 17 8.50 -3.35 11.24
CA LEU A 17 8.84 -1.94 11.10
C LEU A 17 10.30 -1.81 10.66
N TYR A 18 10.57 -0.95 9.68
CA TYR A 18 11.93 -0.70 9.20
C TYR A 18 12.14 0.76 8.80
N PRO A 19 13.38 1.29 8.88
CA PRO A 19 13.67 2.67 8.51
C PRO A 19 13.27 2.99 7.08
N SER A 20 12.66 4.15 6.87
CA SER A 20 12.34 4.62 5.53
C SER A 20 13.59 5.15 4.82
N VAL A 21 13.89 4.61 3.64
CA VAL A 21 15.04 5.04 2.80
C VAL A 21 14.86 6.47 2.26
N GLN A 22 13.62 6.94 2.21
CA GLN A 22 13.22 8.25 1.65
C GLN A 22 12.83 9.27 2.74
N GLY A 23 12.94 8.91 4.02
CA GLY A 23 12.48 9.71 5.15
C GLY A 23 13.61 10.35 5.95
N SER A 24 13.30 11.47 6.62
CA SER A 24 14.08 11.97 7.75
C SER A 24 14.09 10.93 8.89
N GLU A 25 15.05 11.06 9.80
CA GLU A 25 15.15 10.26 11.02
C GLU A 25 13.80 10.15 11.75
N GLY A 26 13.43 8.95 12.19
CA GLY A 26 12.18 8.67 12.91
C GLY A 26 10.98 8.24 12.04
N LYS A 27 11.07 8.26 10.70
CA LYS A 27 10.01 7.71 9.83
C LYS A 27 10.26 6.23 9.53
N LEU A 28 9.35 5.37 9.99
CA LEU A 28 9.37 3.94 9.75
C LEU A 28 8.35 3.56 8.67
N ASN A 29 8.75 2.67 7.78
CA ASN A 29 7.85 1.94 6.92
C ASN A 29 7.35 0.70 7.68
N VAL A 30 6.18 0.19 7.29
CA VAL A 30 5.61 -1.05 7.80
C VAL A 30 5.39 -2.02 6.64
N VAL A 31 5.74 -3.29 6.85
CA VAL A 31 5.34 -4.40 6.00
C VAL A 31 4.50 -5.34 6.84
N LEU A 32 3.31 -5.69 6.35
CA LEU A 32 2.42 -6.64 7.00
C LEU A 32 2.53 -8.01 6.34
N PHE A 33 2.51 -9.08 7.15
CA PHE A 33 2.45 -10.44 6.64
C PHE A 33 1.07 -10.74 6.07
N HIS A 34 1.01 -11.71 5.16
CA HIS A 34 -0.19 -12.03 4.40
C HIS A 34 -1.44 -12.20 5.29
N LYS A 35 -1.33 -12.87 6.44
CA LYS A 35 -2.46 -13.08 7.36
C LYS A 35 -3.09 -11.78 7.90
N ALA A 36 -2.28 -10.72 8.07
CA ALA A 36 -2.68 -9.45 8.69
C ALA A 36 -2.91 -8.32 7.68
N ALA A 37 -2.69 -8.59 6.39
CA ALA A 37 -2.75 -7.58 5.31
C ALA A 37 -4.13 -7.46 4.65
N ARG A 38 -5.17 -8.20 5.10
CA ARG A 38 -6.49 -8.11 4.46
C ARG A 38 -7.20 -6.82 4.89
N VAL A 39 -7.43 -5.95 3.90
CA VAL A 39 -8.23 -4.73 4.05
C VAL A 39 -9.71 -5.05 3.83
N GLN A 40 -10.57 -4.47 4.66
CA GLN A 40 -12.00 -4.48 4.49
C GLN A 40 -12.36 -3.81 3.16
N ALA A 41 -13.11 -4.52 2.31
CA ALA A 41 -13.66 -3.95 1.09
C ALA A 41 -14.61 -2.79 1.43
N LEU A 42 -14.60 -1.75 0.59
CA LEU A 42 -15.60 -0.69 0.70
C LEU A 42 -16.97 -1.24 0.30
N ASP A 43 -18.00 -0.75 0.99
CA ASP A 43 -19.38 -1.15 0.73
C ASP A 43 -19.92 -0.37 -0.46
N ILE A 44 -19.49 -0.77 -1.66
CA ILE A 44 -19.85 -0.12 -2.92
C ILE A 44 -21.06 -0.87 -3.50
N PRO A 45 -22.19 -0.19 -3.77
CA PRO A 45 -23.38 -0.82 -4.31
C PRO A 45 -23.11 -1.58 -5.61
N LYS A 46 -23.79 -2.71 -5.80
CA LYS A 46 -23.63 -3.52 -7.01
C LYS A 46 -24.08 -2.72 -8.23
N GLY A 47 -23.19 -2.63 -9.23
CA GLY A 47 -23.45 -1.87 -10.46
C GLY A 47 -23.18 -0.38 -10.33
N ALA A 48 -22.62 0.09 -9.21
CA ALA A 48 -22.13 1.46 -9.12
C ALA A 48 -20.92 1.66 -10.05
N GLU A 49 -20.88 2.82 -10.70
CA GLU A 49 -19.75 3.27 -11.51
C GLU A 49 -18.88 4.21 -10.67
N ILE A 50 -17.57 3.97 -10.68
CA ILE A 50 -16.61 4.80 -9.95
C ILE A 50 -15.78 5.59 -10.95
N SER A 51 -15.77 6.91 -10.81
CA SER A 51 -14.91 7.80 -11.59
C SER A 51 -14.11 8.71 -10.68
N ALA A 52 -13.04 9.30 -11.20
CA ALA A 52 -12.18 10.20 -10.44
C ALA A 52 -11.72 11.36 -11.31
N ASP A 53 -11.80 12.56 -10.76
CA ASP A 53 -11.30 13.78 -11.39
C ASP A 53 -10.06 14.27 -10.65
N LEU A 54 -9.09 14.76 -11.42
CA LEU A 54 -7.81 15.26 -10.90
C LEU A 54 -7.71 16.79 -10.94
N TYR A 55 -8.62 17.43 -11.68
CA TYR A 55 -8.64 18.85 -11.94
C TYR A 55 -10.08 19.33 -12.02
N VAL A 56 -10.29 20.61 -11.70
CA VAL A 56 -11.54 21.33 -11.91
C VAL A 56 -11.28 22.49 -12.87
N GLU A 57 -12.21 22.72 -13.78
CA GLU A 57 -12.17 23.89 -14.67
C GLU A 57 -12.75 25.11 -13.96
N THR A 58 -11.97 26.18 -13.88
CA THR A 58 -12.35 27.46 -13.26
C THR A 58 -12.21 28.60 -14.28
N GLU A 59 -12.63 29.82 -13.92
CA GLU A 59 -12.47 31.00 -14.78
C GLU A 59 -11.00 31.31 -15.09
N ASP A 60 -10.08 30.93 -14.20
CA ASP A 60 -8.63 31.13 -14.34
C ASP A 60 -7.91 29.94 -15.00
N GLY A 61 -8.65 28.87 -15.36
CA GLY A 61 -8.15 27.66 -16.01
C GLY A 61 -8.28 26.41 -15.13
N LEU A 62 -7.52 25.36 -15.49
CA LEU A 62 -7.54 24.08 -14.78
C LEU A 62 -6.80 24.20 -13.43
N GLU A 63 -7.53 24.01 -12.34
CA GLU A 63 -6.98 23.96 -10.98
C GLU A 63 -6.95 22.51 -10.47
N ILE A 64 -6.02 22.22 -9.55
CA ILE A 64 -5.93 20.88 -8.94
C ILE A 64 -7.03 20.73 -7.90
N ASP A 65 -7.94 19.79 -8.14
CA ASP A 65 -8.94 19.35 -7.19
C ASP A 65 -9.18 17.85 -7.38
N TYR A 66 -8.92 17.06 -6.35
CA TYR A 66 -9.02 15.60 -6.42
C TYR A 66 -10.36 15.16 -5.87
N SER A 67 -11.19 14.58 -6.73
CA SER A 67 -12.51 14.07 -6.35
C SER A 67 -12.74 12.66 -6.89
N VAL A 68 -13.59 11.91 -6.20
CA VAL A 68 -14.04 10.56 -6.58
C VAL A 68 -15.55 10.57 -6.56
N TRP A 69 -16.16 10.06 -7.62
CA TRP A 69 -17.60 9.94 -7.74
C TRP A 69 -18.00 8.48 -7.73
N GLU A 70 -19.06 8.18 -6.98
CA GLU A 70 -19.73 6.88 -6.97
C GLU A 70 -21.14 7.08 -7.52
N GLU A 71 -21.35 6.74 -8.79
CA GLU A 71 -22.66 6.79 -9.42
C GLU A 71 -23.40 5.49 -9.17
N VAL A 72 -24.36 5.52 -8.24
CA VAL A 72 -25.11 4.35 -7.80
C VAL A 72 -26.37 4.20 -8.66
N PRO A 73 -26.65 3.01 -9.22
CA PRO A 73 -27.87 2.79 -9.99
C PRO A 73 -29.11 2.98 -9.11
N PRO A 74 -30.24 3.44 -9.68
CA PRO A 74 -31.48 3.57 -8.93
C PRO A 74 -31.88 2.23 -8.30
N GLU A 75 -32.35 2.26 -7.05
CA GLU A 75 -32.82 1.07 -6.35
C GLU A 75 -33.93 0.39 -7.17
N SER A 76 -33.59 -0.72 -7.83
CA SER A 76 -34.61 -1.63 -8.34
C SER A 76 -35.10 -2.48 -7.16
N PRO A 77 -36.42 -2.69 -6.98
CA PRO A 77 -36.91 -3.60 -5.97
C PRO A 77 -36.30 -4.97 -6.25
N SER A 78 -35.45 -5.44 -5.32
CA SER A 78 -34.65 -6.63 -5.52
C SER A 78 -35.55 -7.80 -5.90
N ALA A 79 -35.37 -8.36 -7.10
CA ALA A 79 -35.77 -9.74 -7.32
C ALA A 79 -34.95 -10.57 -6.33
N THR A 80 -35.63 -11.21 -5.38
CA THR A 80 -35.04 -12.18 -4.46
C THR A 80 -34.21 -13.14 -5.30
N SER A 81 -32.88 -13.10 -5.16
CA SER A 81 -32.05 -14.06 -5.87
C SER A 81 -32.32 -15.41 -5.20
N ASN A 82 -33.11 -16.27 -5.85
CA ASN A 82 -33.19 -17.67 -5.50
C ASN A 82 -31.83 -18.29 -5.80
N ARG A 83 -30.91 -18.20 -4.84
CA ARG A 83 -29.71 -19.03 -4.84
C ARG A 83 -30.17 -20.45 -4.56
N ASP A 84 -29.89 -21.35 -5.49
CA ASP A 84 -30.14 -22.78 -5.32
C ASP A 84 -29.35 -23.25 -4.08
N PRO A 85 -29.97 -23.91 -3.08
CA PRO A 85 -29.27 -24.38 -1.88
C PRO A 85 -28.09 -25.33 -2.16
N LEU A 86 -28.00 -25.86 -3.40
CA LEU A 86 -26.94 -26.73 -3.88
C LEU A 86 -25.79 -26.00 -4.60
N ASP A 87 -25.91 -24.68 -4.84
CA ASP A 87 -24.85 -23.88 -5.46
C ASP A 87 -23.78 -23.53 -4.40
N ALA A 88 -22.93 -24.51 -4.09
CA ALA A 88 -21.85 -24.43 -3.11
C ALA A 88 -20.58 -23.74 -3.64
N ARG A 89 -20.65 -23.06 -4.79
CA ARG A 89 -19.48 -22.43 -5.39
C ARG A 89 -19.15 -21.14 -4.61
N GLU A 90 -18.04 -21.16 -3.89
CA GLU A 90 -17.51 -19.95 -3.27
C GLU A 90 -17.33 -18.87 -4.36
N PRO A 91 -17.63 -17.59 -4.06
CA PRO A 91 -17.36 -16.50 -4.99
C PRO A 91 -15.92 -16.56 -5.50
N GLU A 92 -15.66 -16.23 -6.77
CA GLU A 92 -14.31 -16.30 -7.32
C GLU A 92 -13.31 -15.38 -6.58
N ASP A 93 -13.81 -14.36 -5.88
CA ASP A 93 -13.04 -13.44 -5.03
C ASP A 93 -13.03 -13.83 -3.54
N TYR A 94 -13.45 -15.05 -3.19
CA TYR A 94 -13.49 -15.48 -1.80
C TYR A 94 -12.08 -15.61 -1.22
N ASN A 95 -11.77 -14.67 -0.33
CA ASN A 95 -10.57 -14.68 0.48
C ASN A 95 -10.96 -15.12 1.89
N GLY A 96 -10.55 -16.31 2.33
CA GLY A 96 -10.94 -16.86 3.64
C GLY A 96 -10.31 -16.17 4.86
N ARG A 97 -9.40 -15.20 4.68
CA ARG A 97 -8.75 -14.48 5.79
C ARG A 97 -9.69 -13.49 6.45
N VAL A 98 -9.72 -13.31 7.76
CA VAL A 98 -10.52 -12.23 8.38
C VAL A 98 -9.90 -10.86 8.03
N PRO A 99 -10.69 -9.85 7.61
CA PRO A 99 -10.16 -8.50 7.39
C PRO A 99 -9.74 -7.87 8.72
N THR A 100 -8.52 -7.32 8.76
CA THR A 100 -7.89 -6.73 9.96
C THR A 100 -7.61 -5.24 9.81
N LEU A 101 -7.78 -4.69 8.61
CA LEU A 101 -7.51 -3.29 8.28
C LEU A 101 -8.74 -2.64 7.65
N ARG A 102 -8.92 -1.34 7.84
CA ARG A 102 -9.97 -0.55 7.19
C ARG A 102 -9.38 0.78 6.69
N LEU A 103 -9.84 1.23 5.53
CA LEU A 103 -9.52 2.56 5.03
C LEU A 103 -10.26 3.63 5.82
N ASN A 104 -9.53 4.66 6.23
CA ASN A 104 -10.14 5.89 6.72
C ASN A 104 -10.26 6.88 5.54
N ILE A 105 -11.42 6.85 4.87
CA ILE A 105 -11.69 7.64 3.67
C ILE A 105 -11.51 9.14 3.91
N SER A 106 -11.98 9.65 5.06
CA SER A 106 -11.84 11.07 5.42
C SER A 106 -10.39 11.55 5.58
N SER A 107 -9.43 10.63 5.70
CA SER A 107 -8.01 10.94 5.84
C SER A 107 -7.20 10.78 4.55
N LEU A 108 -7.83 10.35 3.45
CA LEU A 108 -7.15 10.17 2.17
C LEU A 108 -6.63 11.52 1.65
N ARG A 109 -5.38 11.52 1.20
CA ARG A 109 -4.70 12.70 0.67
C ARG A 109 -3.85 12.30 -0.51
N VAL A 110 -3.86 13.12 -1.56
CA VAL A 110 -2.93 13.00 -2.67
C VAL A 110 -1.70 13.86 -2.36
N HIS A 111 -0.54 13.23 -2.31
CA HIS A 111 0.74 13.93 -2.10
C HIS A 111 1.52 13.97 -3.40
N ARG A 112 1.67 15.16 -3.99
CA ARG A 112 2.51 15.35 -5.18
C ARG A 112 3.98 15.41 -4.78
N VAL A 113 4.74 14.37 -5.11
CA VAL A 113 6.18 14.31 -4.85
C VAL A 113 6.90 15.10 -5.94
N ASN A 114 7.50 16.24 -5.58
CA ASN A 114 8.21 17.09 -6.55
C ASN A 114 9.65 16.61 -6.81
N HIS A 115 10.38 16.19 -5.77
CA HIS A 115 11.73 15.63 -5.90
C HIS A 115 12.12 14.87 -4.63
N ILE A 116 13.19 14.06 -4.73
CA ILE A 116 13.80 13.33 -3.60
C ILE A 116 15.21 13.90 -3.39
N MET A 117 15.57 14.20 -2.13
CA MET A 117 16.92 14.64 -1.75
C MET A 117 17.58 13.59 -0.86
N PHE A 118 18.80 13.19 -1.21
CA PHE A 118 19.64 12.31 -0.38
C PHE A 118 20.70 13.15 0.33
N HIS A 119 20.82 12.97 1.64
CA HIS A 119 21.92 13.53 2.41
C HIS A 119 23.12 12.61 2.29
N THR A 120 24.27 13.14 1.87
CA THR A 120 25.51 12.37 1.73
C THR A 120 26.63 13.05 2.52
N GLU A 121 27.50 12.22 3.09
CA GLU A 121 28.76 12.68 3.67
C GLU A 121 29.90 12.30 2.70
N SER A 122 30.74 13.26 2.36
CA SER A 122 31.85 13.06 1.44
C SER A 122 33.17 12.97 2.19
N HIS A 123 33.92 11.90 1.93
CA HIS A 123 35.23 11.69 2.54
C HIS A 123 36.32 11.60 1.47
N THR A 124 37.43 12.33 1.66
CA THR A 124 38.57 12.28 0.76
C THR A 124 39.32 10.96 0.90
N VAL A 125 39.49 10.24 -0.21
CA VAL A 125 40.28 9.00 -0.25
C VAL A 125 41.73 9.32 -0.57
N ARG A 126 42.66 8.88 0.29
CA ARG A 126 44.10 8.94 0.04
C ARG A 126 44.56 7.62 -0.58
N ARG A 127 45.37 7.71 -1.63
CA ARG A 127 45.95 6.55 -2.30
C ARG A 127 47.44 6.48 -2.02
N HIS A 128 47.90 5.34 -1.54
CA HIS A 128 49.31 5.02 -1.38
C HIS A 128 49.69 3.87 -2.32
N ARG A 129 50.90 3.90 -2.88
CA ARG A 129 51.48 2.82 -3.68
C ARG A 129 52.83 2.47 -3.08
N PHE A 130 53.03 1.21 -2.74
CA PHE A 130 54.30 0.67 -2.30
C PHE A 130 54.67 -0.51 -3.20
N GLU A 131 55.95 -0.63 -3.53
CA GLU A 131 56.48 -1.84 -4.17
C GLU A 131 56.58 -2.95 -3.12
N LYS A 132 55.98 -4.10 -3.40
CA LYS A 132 56.05 -5.28 -2.53
C LYS A 132 57.46 -5.87 -2.63
N ARG A 133 58.35 -5.52 -1.69
CA ARG A 133 59.63 -6.23 -1.53
C ARG A 133 59.38 -7.50 -0.72
N GLY A 134 59.78 -8.65 -1.27
CA GLY A 134 59.74 -9.91 -0.54
C GLY A 134 60.63 -9.82 0.69
N ALA A 135 60.12 -10.23 1.85
CA ALA A 135 60.96 -10.45 3.01
C ALA A 135 61.78 -11.72 2.74
N GLU A 136 63.05 -11.56 2.41
CA GLU A 136 64.00 -12.64 2.60
C GLU A 136 64.31 -12.70 4.10
N PHE A 137 63.72 -13.69 4.77
CA PHE A 137 64.10 -14.11 6.12
C PHE A 137 65.24 -15.12 6.02
#